data_AF-A0A5J9UCA7-F1
#
_entry.id   AF-A0A5J9UCA7-F1
#
_cell.length_a   1.000
_cell.length_b   1.000
_cell.length_c   1.000
_cell.angle_alpha   90.00
_cell.angle_beta   90.00
_cell.angle_gamma   90.00
#
_symmetry.space_group_name_H-M   'P 1'
#
loop_
_entity.id
_entity.type
_entity.pdbx_description
1 polymer ?
#
loop_
_entity_poly.entity_id
_entity_poly.type
_entity_poly.pdbx_seq_one_letter_code
_entity_poly.pdbx_strand_id
1 'polypeptide(L)' 'MLFNSDWALINDSTTRRMVEDSAMDQGWWAAKFGDAMRKMGALDVLTGDQGEIRRFCHVPYCG' A
#
# COMPACT_ATOMS: atom_id res chain seq x y z
N MET A 1 16.94 -12.36 5.10
CA MET A 1 15.76 -11.47 5.13
C MET A 1 15.78 -10.66 6.42
N LEU A 2 15.36 -9.39 6.39
CA LEU A 2 15.48 -8.47 7.53
C LEU A 2 14.31 -8.60 8.51
N PHE A 3 13.08 -8.82 8.02
CA PHE A 3 11.89 -8.97 8.85
C PHE A 3 11.21 -10.33 8.68
N ASN A 4 10.61 -10.84 9.77
CA ASN A 4 9.82 -12.07 9.75
C ASN A 4 8.58 -11.96 8.85
N SER A 5 8.01 -10.75 8.74
CA SER A 5 6.90 -10.46 7.82
C SER A 5 7.28 -10.72 6.37
N ASP A 6 8.52 -10.44 5.98
CA ASP A 6 8.99 -10.69 4.62
C ASP A 6 9.17 -12.20 4.38
N TRP A 7 9.71 -12.92 5.38
CA TRP A 7 9.89 -14.37 5.29
C TRP A 7 8.56 -15.12 5.22
N ALA A 8 7.52 -14.62 5.88
CA ALA A 8 6.19 -15.20 5.81
C ALA A 8 5.66 -15.25 4.36
N LEU A 9 5.99 -14.26 3.51
CA LEU A 9 5.52 -14.20 2.12
C LEU A 9 6.07 -15.32 1.22
N ILE A 10 7.27 -15.84 1.52
CA ILE A 10 7.85 -16.96 0.76
C ILE A 10 7.53 -18.31 1.40
N ASN A 11 7.33 -18.35 2.72
CA ASN A 11 7.05 -19.59 3.45
C ASN A 11 5.57 -20.00 3.38
N ASP A 12 4.66 -19.05 3.14
CA ASP A 12 3.25 -19.34 2.98
C ASP A 12 2.91 -19.75 1.53
N SER A 13 2.28 -20.91 1.37
CA SER A 13 1.97 -21.48 0.05
C SER A 13 1.03 -20.63 -0.81
N THR A 14 0.21 -19.77 -0.19
CA THR A 14 -0.75 -18.90 -0.89
C THR A 14 -0.10 -17.63 -1.43
N THR A 15 1.00 -17.17 -0.81
CA THR A 15 1.71 -15.94 -1.20
C THR A 15 3.00 -16.21 -1.96
N ARG A 16 3.62 -17.37 -1.77
CA ARG A 16 4.90 -17.75 -2.41
C ARG A 16 4.91 -17.57 -3.92
N ARG A 17 3.86 -18.03 -4.62
CA ARG A 17 3.78 -17.89 -6.08
C ARG A 17 3.76 -16.42 -6.52
N MET A 18 3.09 -15.54 -5.76
CA MET A 18 3.08 -14.11 -6.07
C MET A 18 4.46 -13.49 -5.90
N VAL A 19 5.25 -13.95 -4.92
CA VAL A 19 6.64 -13.53 -4.73
C VAL A 19 7.51 -13.98 -5.91
N GLU A 20 7.38 -15.25 -6.32
CA GLU A 20 8.11 -15.81 -7.46
C GLU A 20 7.77 -15.06 -8.77
N ASP A 21 6.49 -14.87 -9.07
CA ASP A 21 6.03 -14.12 -10.26
C ASP A 21 6.55 -12.68 -10.26
N SER A 22 6.52 -12.03 -9.09
CA SER A 22 7.01 -10.65 -8.94
C SER A 22 8.52 -10.53 -9.14
N ALA A 23 9.28 -11.56 -8.76
CA ALA A 23 10.73 -11.61 -8.95
C ALA A 23 11.11 -11.88 -10.41
N MET A 24 10.27 -12.62 -11.15
CA MET A 24 10.52 -12.97 -12.56
C MET A 24 10.16 -11.85 -13.53
N ASP A 25 9.12 -11.06 -13.26
CA ASP A 25 8.67 -9.98 -14.14
C ASP A 25 8.47 -8.66 -13.35
N GLN A 26 9.46 -7.77 -13.47
CA GLN A 26 9.44 -6.47 -12.82
C GLN A 26 8.36 -5.53 -13.38
N GLY A 27 8.02 -5.63 -14.67
CA GLY A 27 7.01 -4.78 -15.29
C GLY A 27 5.62 -5.13 -14.80
N TRP A 28 5.33 -6.44 -14.73
CA TRP A 28 4.10 -6.94 -14.15
C TRP A 28 3.98 -6.62 -12.66
N TRP A 29 5.06 -6.78 -11.90
CA TRP A 29 5.09 -6.39 -10.49
C TRP A 29 4.80 -4.91 -10.31
N ALA A 30 5.44 -4.03 -11.09
CA ALA A 30 5.25 -2.59 -10.98
C ALA A 30 3.81 -2.16 -11.28
N ALA A 31 3.17 -2.78 -12.28
CA ALA A 31 1.76 -2.55 -12.59
C ALA A 31 0.85 -2.95 -11.41
N LYS A 32 1.05 -4.16 -10.86
CA LYS A 32 0.29 -4.63 -9.69
C LYS A 32 0.53 -3.79 -8.44
N PHE A 33 1.77 -3.34 -8.24
CA PHE A 33 2.11 -2.45 -7.14
C PHE A 33 1.36 -1.11 -7.27
N GLY A 34 1.30 -0.53 -8.47
CA GLY A 34 0.49 0.66 -8.74
C GLY A 34 -0.99 0.46 -8.40
N ASP A 35 -1.57 -0.67 -8.79
CA ASP A 35 -2.96 -1.01 -8.47
C ASP A 35 -3.19 -1.17 -6.96
N ALA A 36 -2.27 -1.85 -6.27
CA ALA A 36 -2.33 -2.04 -4.83
C ALA A 36 -2.23 -0.70 -4.07
N MET A 37 -1.33 0.19 -4.49
CA MET A 37 -1.18 1.51 -3.89
C MET A 37 -2.39 2.41 -4.14
N ARG A 38 -3.01 2.34 -5.33
CA ARG A 38 -4.28 3.03 -5.59
C ARG A 38 -5.40 2.53 -4.68
N LYS A 39 -5.49 1.21 -4.47
CA LYS A 39 -6.48 0.62 -3.57
C LYS A 39 -6.24 1.02 -2.11
N MET A 40 -4.99 1.01 -1.64
CA MET A 40 -4.66 1.45 -0.29
C MET A 40 -4.95 2.94 -0.07
N GLY A 41 -4.64 3.80 -1.04
CA GLY A 41 -4.86 5.24 -0.93
C GLY A 41 -6.33 5.65 -0.93
N ALA A 42 -7.26 4.74 -1.23
CA ALA A 42 -8.69 4.97 -1.20
C ALA A 42 -9.36 4.47 0.10
N LEU A 43 -8.61 3.89 1.04
CA LEU A 43 -9.15 3.43 2.31
C LEU A 43 -9.44 4.62 3.24
N ASP A 44 -10.63 4.64 3.82
CA ASP A 44 -11.06 5.58 4.87
C ASP A 44 -10.82 7.07 4.55
N VAL A 45 -10.88 7.44 3.27
CA VAL A 45 -10.69 8.82 2.81
C VAL A 45 -11.86 9.71 3.19
N LEU A 46 -11.57 10.95 3.57
CA LEU A 46 -12.57 12.00 3.78
C LEU A 46 -12.92 12.64 2.44
N THR A 47 -14.20 12.68 2.09
CA THR A 47 -14.69 13.23 0.82
C THR A 47 -15.86 14.19 1.02
N GLY A 48 -16.14 15.04 0.03
CA GLY A 48 -17.24 15.99 0.11
C GLY A 48 -17.04 17.02 1.22
N ASP A 49 -17.96 17.04 2.18
CA ASP A 49 -17.97 17.92 3.35
C ASP A 49 -17.25 17.32 4.57
N GLN A 50 -16.65 16.13 4.43
CA GLN A 50 -15.89 15.48 5.50
C GLN A 50 -14.48 16.08 5.61
N GLY A 51 -14.10 16.51 6.82
CA GLY A 51 -12.75 16.98 7.13
C GLY A 51 -12.48 18.43 6.72
N GLU A 52 -11.20 18.76 6.49
CA GLU A 52 -10.73 20.10 6.16
C GLU A 52 -9.48 20.08 5.26
N ILE A 53 -9.30 21.14 4.47
CA ILE A 53 -8.04 21.37 3.74
C ILE A 53 -7.09 22.13 4.66
N ARG A 54 -6.12 21.42 5.24
CA ARG A 54 -5.12 22.01 6.16
C ARG A 54 -4.13 22.91 5.42
N ARG A 55 -3.90 24.11 5.96
CA ARG A 55 -2.83 25.02 5.50
C ARG A 55 -1.45 24.55 5.94
N PHE A 56 -1.37 23.92 7.12
CA PHE A 56 -0.17 23.34 7.68
C PHE A 56 -0.46 21.89 8.06
N CYS A 57 0.23 20.92 7.46
CA CYS A 57 -0.05 19.50 7.66
C CYS A 57 0.15 19.01 9.11
N HIS A 58 0.90 19.76 9.92
CA HIS A 58 1.24 19.39 11.30
C HIS A 58 0.35 20.06 12.35
N VAL A 59 -0.55 20.97 11.97
CA VAL A 59 -1.45 21.69 12.89
C VAL A 59 -2.90 21.39 12.50
N PRO A 60 -3.73 20.85 13.41
CA PRO A 60 -5.17 20.81 13.18
C PRO A 60 -5.75 22.22 13.27
N TYR A 61 -6.84 22.51 12.56
CA TYR A 61 -7.50 23.80 12.73
C TYR A 61 -7.99 23.95 14.18
N CYS A 62 -7.39 24.87 14.94
CA CYS A 62 -7.95 25.33 16.21
C CYS A 62 -9.01 26.38 15.90
N GLY A 63 -10.24 26.14 16.36
CA GLY A 63 -11.32 27.12 16.31
C GLY A 63 -10.99 28.41 17.06
#